data_AF-A0A2R8M8Z7-F1
#
_entry.id   AF-A0A2R8M8Z7-F1
#
_cell.length_a   1.000
_cell.length_b   1.000
_cell.length_c   1.000
_cell.angle_alpha   90.00
_cell.angle_beta   90.00
_cell.angle_gamma   90.00
#
_symmetry.space_group_name_H-M   'P 1'
#
loop_
_entity.id
_entity.type
_entity.pdbx_description
1 polymer ?
#
loop_
_entity_poly.entity_id
_entity_poly.type
_entity_poly.pdbx_seq_one_letter_code
_entity_poly.pdbx_strand_id
1 'polypeptide(L)'
;MKKNRERFFSRERELVYEFKVRSQCLELRVPLRFPIQENASHLHGCLMQLHNLPCFIEKDLKEVLTQFIEEESLRDYDRDAEASLEAVKSGEIDLHQLASTWAKAYAETTLEHARPEEPSWDEDFADVYHDLIHSPASETLLNLEHKYFVSISELISERDVELKKL
;
A
#
# COMPACT_ATOMS: atom_id res chain seq x y z
N MET A 1 15.87 21.17 -11.11
CA MET A 1 16.96 20.65 -10.24
C MET A 1 16.28 19.87 -9.13
N LYS A 2 16.37 18.56 -9.00
CA LYS A 2 17.55 17.71 -8.81
C LYS A 2 17.37 16.41 -9.61
N LYS A 3 18.34 16.07 -10.45
CA LYS A 3 18.44 14.72 -11.03
C LYS A 3 18.84 13.79 -9.87
N ASN A 4 17.89 13.05 -9.33
CA ASN A 4 18.21 11.87 -8.52
C ASN A 4 18.90 10.90 -9.46
N ARG A 5 20.24 10.95 -9.48
CA ARG A 5 21.04 9.85 -10.01
C ARG A 5 20.82 8.71 -9.03
N GLU A 6 19.83 7.88 -9.34
CA GLU A 6 19.82 6.50 -8.86
C GLU A 6 21.19 5.94 -9.22
N ARG A 7 22.07 5.83 -8.22
CA ARG A 7 23.32 5.10 -8.34
C ARG A 7 22.92 3.63 -8.39
N PHE A 8 22.40 3.19 -9.53
CA PHE A 8 22.39 1.77 -9.83
C PHE A 8 23.85 1.38 -9.89
N PHE A 9 24.31 0.66 -8.86
CA PHE A 9 25.56 -0.06 -8.94
C PHE A 9 25.38 -1.08 -10.05
N SER A 10 25.84 -0.75 -11.25
CA SER A 10 25.85 -1.67 -12.37
C SER A 10 26.78 -2.83 -12.00
N ARG A 11 26.20 -3.93 -11.54
CA ARG A 11 26.96 -5.14 -11.22
C ARG A 11 27.00 -5.99 -12.47
N GLU A 12 28.21 -6.29 -12.93
CA GLU A 12 28.44 -7.27 -13.98
C GLU A 12 28.41 -8.67 -13.36
N ARG A 13 27.55 -9.53 -13.90
CA ARG A 13 27.44 -10.94 -13.52
C ARG A 13 27.51 -11.77 -14.80
N GLU A 14 28.28 -12.84 -14.76
CA GLU A 14 28.42 -13.72 -15.93
C GLU A 14 27.34 -14.81 -15.89
N LEU A 15 26.54 -14.88 -16.94
CA LEU A 15 25.74 -16.05 -17.25
C LEU A 15 26.67 -17.12 -17.86
N VAL A 16 26.64 -18.32 -17.27
CA VAL A 16 27.33 -19.50 -17.79
C VAL A 16 26.29 -20.50 -18.26
N TYR A 17 26.27 -20.78 -19.56
CA TYR A 17 25.36 -21.75 -20.17
C TYR A 17 26.13 -22.85 -20.89
N GLU A 18 26.02 -24.09 -20.43
CA GLU A 18 26.67 -25.25 -21.01
C GLU A 18 25.71 -26.04 -21.90
N PHE A 19 26.12 -26.35 -23.13
CA PHE A 19 25.33 -27.16 -24.05
C PHE A 19 26.19 -28.18 -24.80
N LYS A 20 25.56 -29.29 -25.22
CA LYS A 20 26.24 -30.37 -25.95
C LYS A 20 25.88 -30.36 -27.43
N VAL A 21 26.90 -30.35 -28.28
CA VAL A 21 26.75 -30.57 -29.72
C VAL A 21 27.45 -31.88 -30.07
N ARG A 22 26.66 -32.92 -30.39
CA ARG A 22 27.11 -34.30 -30.70
C ARG A 22 27.91 -34.95 -29.57
N SER A 23 29.19 -34.62 -29.43
CA SER A 23 30.14 -35.19 -28.46
C SER A 23 31.03 -34.13 -27.79
N GLN A 24 30.82 -32.84 -28.11
CA GLN A 24 31.56 -31.73 -27.54
C GLN A 24 30.64 -30.93 -26.61
N CYS A 25 31.09 -30.68 -25.37
CA CYS A 25 30.48 -29.68 -24.50
C CYS A 25 31.04 -28.32 -24.88
N LEU A 26 30.15 -27.37 -25.14
CA LEU A 26 30.48 -25.97 -25.38
C LEU A 26 29.86 -25.15 -24.25
N GLU A 27 30.58 -24.12 -23.83
CA GLU A 27 30.16 -23.21 -22.76
C GLU A 27 30.03 -21.80 -23.32
N LEU A 28 28.87 -21.19 -23.12
CA LEU A 28 28.58 -19.81 -23.47
C LEU A 28 28.68 -18.97 -22.20
N ARG A 29 29.64 -18.04 -22.16
CA ARG A 29 29.80 -17.05 -21.09
C ARG A 29 29.37 -15.68 -21.57
N VAL A 30 28.40 -15.08 -20.90
CA VAL A 30 27.86 -13.77 -21.25
C VAL A 30 27.89 -12.86 -20.04
N PRO A 31 28.67 -11.77 -20.06
CA PRO A 31 28.61 -10.76 -19.00
C PRO A 31 27.32 -9.92 -19.14
N LEU A 32 26.49 -9.94 -18.11
CA LEU A 32 25.23 -9.19 -18.02
C LEU A 32 25.34 -8.10 -16.95
N ARG A 33 24.83 -6.90 -17.27
CA ARG A 33 24.79 -5.76 -16.35
C ARG A 33 23.41 -5.66 -15.70
N PHE A 34 23.38 -5.74 -14.37
CA PHE A 34 22.15 -5.58 -13.59
C PHE A 34 22.01 -4.15 -13.05
N PRO A 35 20.77 -3.62 -12.94
CA PRO A 35 19.51 -4.23 -13.36
C PRO A 35 19.38 -4.23 -14.89
N ILE A 36 18.91 -5.34 -15.45
CA ILE A 36 18.74 -5.47 -16.91
C ILE A 36 17.54 -4.62 -17.33
N GLN A 37 17.79 -3.57 -18.11
CA GLN A 37 16.72 -2.72 -18.65
C GLN A 37 16.10 -3.27 -19.94
N GLU A 38 16.79 -4.20 -20.59
CA GLU A 38 16.35 -4.80 -21.84
C GLU A 38 15.43 -6.00 -21.62
N ASN A 39 14.54 -6.27 -22.58
CA ASN A 39 13.69 -7.47 -22.53
C ASN A 39 14.53 -8.73 -22.69
N ALA A 40 14.32 -9.74 -21.83
CA ALA A 40 15.00 -11.04 -21.91
C ALA A 40 14.88 -11.71 -23.30
N SER A 41 13.76 -11.53 -23.99
CA SER A 41 13.58 -12.05 -25.37
C SER A 41 14.44 -11.33 -26.40
N HIS A 42 14.68 -10.03 -26.22
CA HIS A 42 15.59 -9.26 -27.08
C HIS A 42 17.04 -9.71 -26.86
N LEU A 43 17.45 -9.81 -25.60
CA LEU A 43 18.78 -10.27 -25.21
C LEU A 43 19.07 -11.69 -25.74
N HIS A 44 18.09 -12.60 -25.60
CA HIS A 44 18.14 -13.93 -26.17
C HIS A 44 18.38 -13.91 -27.69
N GLY A 45 17.61 -13.11 -28.43
CA GLY A 45 17.77 -12.96 -29.87
C GLY A 45 19.14 -12.43 -30.27
N CYS A 46 19.65 -11.44 -29.53
CA CYS A 46 21.01 -10.92 -29.71
C CYS A 46 22.07 -12.00 -29.46
N LEU A 47 21.93 -12.81 -28.41
CA LEU A 47 22.88 -13.89 -28.10
C LEU A 47 22.90 -14.96 -29.18
N MET A 48 21.73 -15.38 -29.67
CA MET A 48 21.61 -16.34 -30.78
C MET A 48 22.32 -15.84 -32.04
N GLN A 49 22.17 -14.55 -32.37
CA GLN A 49 22.78 -13.92 -33.55
C GLN A 49 24.29 -13.68 -33.38
N LEU A 50 24.73 -13.15 -32.24
CA LEU A 50 26.14 -12.81 -32.00
C LEU A 50 27.04 -14.04 -31.92
N HIS A 51 26.55 -15.13 -31.34
CA HIS A 51 27.34 -16.35 -31.11
C HIS A 51 27.07 -17.45 -32.15
N ASN A 52 26.25 -17.19 -33.18
CA ASN A 52 25.88 -18.16 -34.24
C ASN A 52 25.44 -19.52 -33.65
N LEU A 53 24.56 -19.47 -32.65
CA LEU A 53 24.17 -20.64 -31.88
C LEU A 53 23.19 -21.54 -32.63
N PRO A 54 23.25 -22.88 -32.47
CA PRO A 54 22.30 -23.80 -33.09
C PRO A 54 20.84 -23.54 -32.66
N CYS A 55 19.87 -23.63 -33.56
CA CYS A 55 18.46 -23.39 -33.22
C CYS A 55 17.86 -24.35 -32.18
N PHE A 56 18.46 -25.52 -31.95
CA PHE A 56 17.94 -26.49 -30.98
C PHE A 56 18.13 -26.05 -29.52
N ILE A 57 19.12 -25.20 -29.22
CA ILE A 57 19.33 -24.67 -27.87
C ILE A 57 18.48 -23.43 -27.60
N GLU A 58 17.79 -22.91 -28.61
CA GLU A 58 17.12 -21.60 -28.54
C GLU A 58 16.11 -21.53 -27.39
N LYS A 59 15.29 -22.57 -27.21
CA LYS A 59 14.26 -22.60 -26.16
C LYS A 59 14.89 -22.72 -24.77
N ASP A 60 15.83 -23.64 -24.61
CA ASP A 60 16.51 -23.91 -23.35
C ASP A 60 17.34 -22.70 -22.89
N LEU A 61 18.11 -22.08 -23.81
CA LEU A 61 18.85 -20.86 -23.54
C LEU A 61 17.91 -19.72 -23.11
N LYS A 62 16.73 -19.59 -23.74
CA LYS A 62 15.76 -18.56 -23.36
C LYS A 62 15.23 -18.77 -21.95
N GLU A 63 14.89 -20.01 -21.60
CA GLU A 63 14.39 -20.37 -20.27
C GLU A 63 15.46 -20.12 -19.21
N VAL A 64 16.68 -20.64 -19.41
CA VAL A 64 17.82 -20.43 -18.50
C VAL A 64 18.16 -18.96 -18.35
N LEU A 65 18.18 -18.21 -19.45
CA LEU A 65 18.44 -16.77 -19.41
C LEU A 65 17.37 -16.04 -18.60
N THR A 66 16.09 -16.33 -18.85
CA THR A 66 14.98 -15.66 -18.14
C THR A 66 15.04 -15.96 -16.65
N GLN A 67 15.25 -17.23 -16.29
CA GLN A 67 15.38 -17.67 -14.91
C GLN A 67 16.59 -17.02 -14.22
N PHE A 68 17.75 -16.98 -14.87
CA PHE A 68 18.94 -16.34 -14.30
C PHE A 68 18.72 -14.84 -14.05
N ILE A 69 18.04 -14.15 -14.97
CA ILE A 69 17.71 -12.73 -14.81
C ILE A 69 16.76 -12.52 -13.64
N GLU A 70 15.72 -13.34 -13.52
CA GLU A 70 14.76 -13.27 -12.42
C GLU A 70 15.41 -13.54 -11.07
N GLU A 71 16.19 -14.62 -10.95
CA GLU A 71 16.87 -15.01 -9.71
C GLU A 71 17.87 -13.94 -9.26
N GLU A 72 18.71 -13.44 -10.16
CA GLU A 72 19.70 -12.43 -9.80
C GLU A 72 19.08 -11.06 -9.52
N SER A 73 17.99 -10.71 -10.21
CA SER A 73 17.22 -9.51 -9.89
C SER A 73 16.56 -9.63 -8.52
N LEU A 74 15.95 -10.77 -8.20
CA LEU A 74 15.34 -11.03 -6.90
C LEU A 74 16.38 -10.93 -5.78
N ARG A 75 17.56 -11.53 -5.96
CA ARG A 75 18.67 -11.44 -5.00
C ARG A 75 19.15 -10.00 -4.77
N ASP A 76 19.13 -9.17 -5.81
CA ASP A 76 19.46 -7.75 -5.68
C ASP A 76 18.38 -7.01 -4.88
N TYR A 77 17.10 -7.24 -5.17
CA TYR A 77 15.99 -6.67 -4.41
C TYR A 77 15.98 -7.11 -2.94
N ASP A 78 16.17 -8.40 -2.66
CA ASP A 78 16.21 -8.94 -1.30
C ASP A 78 17.35 -8.32 -0.49
N ARG A 79 18.54 -8.17 -1.10
CA ARG A 79 19.68 -7.53 -0.43
C ARG A 79 19.41 -6.06 -0.14
N ASP A 80 18.85 -5.33 -1.11
CA ASP A 80 18.57 -3.91 -0.94
C ASP A 80 17.43 -3.67 0.08
N ALA A 81 16.46 -4.58 0.13
CA ALA A 81 15.42 -4.61 1.15
C ALA A 81 16.01 -4.88 2.55
N GLU A 82 16.87 -5.88 2.71
CA GLU A 82 17.53 -6.19 3.98
C GLU A 82 18.40 -5.02 4.44
N ALA A 83 19.17 -4.41 3.53
CA ALA A 83 19.96 -3.22 3.84
C ALA A 83 19.09 -2.05 4.32
N SER A 84 17.92 -1.86 3.70
CA SER A 84 16.95 -0.84 4.11
C SER A 84 16.35 -1.14 5.49
N LEU A 85 16.04 -2.41 5.78
CA LEU A 85 15.56 -2.85 7.09
C LEU A 85 16.62 -2.62 8.18
N GLU A 86 17.88 -2.95 7.92
CA GLU A 86 18.98 -2.70 8.85
C GLU A 86 19.24 -1.21 9.08
N ALA A 87 19.09 -0.36 8.05
CA ALA A 87 19.18 1.10 8.18
C ALA A 87 18.07 1.67 9.10
N VAL A 88 16.86 1.09 9.04
CA VAL A 88 15.77 1.43 9.97
C VAL A 88 16.07 0.94 11.38
N LYS A 89 16.53 -0.32 11.55
CA LYS A 89 16.85 -0.90 12.87
C LYS A 89 17.99 -0.16 13.58
N SER A 90 19.01 0.24 12.83
CA SER A 90 20.17 0.97 13.35
C SER A 90 19.87 2.44 13.68
N GLY A 91 18.69 2.94 13.29
CA GLY A 91 18.28 4.33 13.51
C GLY A 91 18.93 5.33 12.54
N GLU A 92 19.59 4.86 11.47
CA GLU A 92 20.05 5.70 10.37
C GLU A 92 18.86 6.35 9.63
N ILE A 93 17.74 5.60 9.57
CA ILE A 93 16.46 6.10 9.06
C ILE A 93 15.51 6.33 10.23
N ASP A 94 15.02 7.57 10.36
CA ASP A 94 13.99 7.91 11.35
C ASP A 94 12.63 7.30 10.94
N LEU A 95 12.19 6.32 11.74
CA LEU A 95 10.91 5.62 11.56
C LEU A 95 9.73 6.60 11.51
N HIS A 96 9.75 7.66 12.31
CA HIS A 96 8.65 8.62 12.38
C HIS A 96 8.55 9.44 11.08
N GLN A 97 9.69 9.84 10.52
CA GLN A 97 9.74 10.51 9.23
C GLN A 97 9.27 9.61 8.11
N LEU A 98 9.69 8.34 8.10
CA LEU A 98 9.24 7.35 7.13
C LEU A 98 7.72 7.15 7.19
N ALA A 99 7.17 6.95 8.39
CA ALA A 99 5.74 6.78 8.61
C ALA A 99 4.95 8.03 8.16
N SER A 100 5.43 9.23 8.50
CA SER A 100 4.80 10.48 8.08
C SER A 100 4.81 10.68 6.56
N THR A 101 5.89 10.28 5.89
CA THR A 101 6.02 10.34 4.42
C THR A 101 5.06 9.37 3.75
N TRP A 102 4.94 8.16 4.32
CA TRP A 102 4.03 7.14 3.82
C TRP A 102 2.56 7.54 4.03
N ALA A 103 2.22 8.06 5.20
CA ALA A 103 0.88 8.58 5.50
C ALA A 103 0.50 9.74 4.55
N LYS A 104 1.44 10.64 4.27
CA LYS A 104 1.25 11.73 3.30
C LYS A 104 1.02 11.20 1.89
N ALA A 105 1.86 10.28 1.42
CA ALA A 105 1.71 9.68 0.09
C ALA A 105 0.40 8.89 -0.05
N TYR A 106 0.00 8.17 1.00
CA TYR A 106 -1.28 7.46 1.05
C TYR A 106 -2.45 8.43 1.00
N ALA A 107 -2.43 9.50 1.81
CA ALA A 107 -3.44 10.54 1.79
C ALA A 107 -3.55 11.18 0.40
N GLU A 108 -2.44 11.62 -0.19
CA GLU A 108 -2.42 12.28 -1.49
C GLU A 108 -2.95 11.39 -2.63
N THR A 109 -2.60 10.09 -2.63
CA THR A 109 -3.02 9.17 -3.70
C THR A 109 -4.41 8.57 -3.49
N THR A 110 -4.85 8.41 -2.24
CA THR A 110 -6.11 7.71 -1.93
C THR A 110 -7.27 8.67 -1.75
N LEU A 111 -7.07 9.86 -1.15
CA LEU A 111 -8.17 10.83 -0.95
C LEU A 111 -8.75 11.36 -2.26
N GLU A 112 -7.98 11.36 -3.36
CA GLU A 112 -8.48 11.74 -4.68
C GLU A 112 -9.45 10.70 -5.28
N HIS A 113 -9.33 9.43 -4.90
CA HIS A 113 -10.06 8.31 -5.51
C HIS A 113 -11.06 7.63 -4.59
N ALA A 114 -10.85 7.68 -3.29
CA ALA A 114 -11.72 7.15 -2.25
C ALA A 114 -11.66 8.09 -1.06
N ARG A 115 -12.67 8.95 -0.91
CA ARG A 115 -12.85 9.69 0.33
C ARG A 115 -13.08 8.65 1.44
N PRO A 116 -12.35 8.73 2.57
CA PRO A 116 -12.70 7.97 3.76
C PRO A 116 -14.18 8.17 4.07
N GLU A 117 -14.85 7.10 4.50
CA GLU A 117 -16.24 7.15 4.94
C GLU A 117 -16.35 8.27 6.00
N GLU A 118 -17.21 9.26 5.74
CA GLU A 118 -17.44 10.32 6.73
C GLU A 118 -17.92 9.65 8.02
N PRO A 119 -17.43 10.07 9.20
CA PRO A 119 -17.90 9.52 10.46
C PRO A 119 -19.42 9.53 10.46
N SER A 120 -20.00 8.35 10.67
CA SER A 120 -21.45 8.17 10.70
C SER A 120 -22.00 8.98 11.85
N TRP A 121 -23.10 9.69 11.64
CA TRP A 121 -23.83 10.39 12.71
C TRP A 121 -24.15 9.47 13.91
N ASP A 122 -24.23 8.15 13.70
CA ASP A 122 -24.45 7.18 14.77
C ASP A 122 -23.24 7.03 15.71
N GLU A 123 -22.01 7.26 15.24
CA GLU A 123 -20.80 7.20 16.08
C GLU A 123 -20.69 8.45 16.97
N ASP A 124 -21.04 9.62 16.44
CA ASP A 124 -20.98 10.89 17.17
C ASP A 124 -22.20 11.15 18.08
N PHE A 125 -23.32 10.45 17.86
CA PHE A 125 -24.54 10.66 18.64
C PHE A 125 -24.35 10.33 20.13
N ALA A 126 -23.63 9.25 20.44
CA ALA A 126 -23.41 8.82 21.81
C ALA A 126 -22.64 9.87 22.63
N ASP A 127 -21.60 10.45 22.04
CA ASP A 127 -20.76 11.45 22.70
C ASP A 127 -21.50 12.79 22.83
N VAL A 128 -22.19 13.23 21.78
CA VAL A 128 -23.00 14.47 21.83
C VAL A 128 -24.16 14.35 22.83
N TYR A 129 -24.81 13.18 22.92
CA TYR A 129 -25.88 12.92 23.89
C TYR A 129 -25.34 12.87 25.32
N HIS A 130 -24.19 12.23 25.54
CA HIS A 130 -23.51 12.20 26.83
C HIS A 130 -23.15 13.62 27.30
N ASP A 131 -22.54 14.42 26.41
CA ASP A 131 -22.22 15.82 26.68
C ASP A 131 -23.47 16.64 26.99
N LEU A 132 -24.58 16.40 26.28
CA LEU A 132 -25.83 17.12 26.51
C LEU A 132 -26.43 16.79 27.88
N ILE A 133 -26.45 15.52 28.31
CA ILE A 133 -26.97 15.11 29.63
C ILE A 133 -26.11 15.68 30.76
N HIS A 134 -24.79 15.69 30.59
CA HIS A 134 -23.87 16.23 31.58
C HIS A 134 -23.66 17.74 31.47
N SER A 135 -24.25 18.38 30.44
CA SER A 135 -24.15 19.82 30.27
C SER A 135 -24.89 20.54 31.41
N PRO A 136 -24.42 21.74 31.84
CA PRO A 136 -25.14 22.58 32.79
C PRO A 136 -26.56 22.98 32.33
N ALA A 137 -26.87 22.81 31.04
CA ALA A 137 -28.18 23.10 30.47
C ALA A 137 -29.19 21.96 30.66
N SER A 138 -28.74 20.73 31.00
CA SER A 138 -29.60 19.56 31.12
C SER A 138 -30.65 19.72 32.23
N GLU A 139 -30.25 20.26 33.38
CA GLU A 139 -31.16 20.53 34.50
C GLU A 139 -32.23 21.56 34.11
N THR A 140 -31.88 22.55 33.29
CA THR A 140 -32.84 23.55 32.79
C THR A 140 -33.84 22.92 31.83
N LEU A 141 -33.36 22.06 30.92
CA LEU A 141 -34.19 21.35 29.95
C LEU A 141 -35.15 20.37 30.63
N LEU A 142 -34.66 19.62 31.62
CA LEU A 142 -35.46 18.68 32.40
C LEU A 142 -36.53 19.40 33.23
N ASN A 143 -36.20 20.57 33.80
CA ASN A 143 -37.17 21.41 34.50
C ASN A 143 -38.24 21.99 33.56
N LEU A 144 -37.88 22.33 32.32
CA LEU A 144 -38.86 22.75 31.31
C LEU A 144 -39.76 21.59 30.91
N GLU A 145 -39.21 20.41 30.61
CA GLU A 145 -40.01 19.21 30.32
C GLU A 145 -41.00 18.90 31.44
N HIS A 146 -40.55 18.96 32.69
CA HIS A 146 -41.43 18.73 33.84
C HIS A 146 -42.58 19.77 33.89
N LYS A 147 -42.27 21.05 33.69
CA LYS A 147 -43.30 22.11 33.66
C LYS A 147 -44.31 21.91 32.54
N TYR A 148 -43.84 21.63 31.32
CA TYR A 148 -44.73 21.36 30.19
C TYR A 148 -45.60 20.13 30.44
N PHE A 149 -45.01 19.05 30.97
CA PHE A 149 -45.74 17.84 31.30
C PHE A 149 -46.87 18.10 32.30
N VAL A 150 -46.59 18.82 33.38
CA VAL A 150 -47.60 19.16 34.41
C VAL A 150 -48.70 20.04 33.80
N SER A 151 -48.34 21.13 33.12
CA SER A 151 -49.33 22.05 32.54
C SER A 151 -50.21 21.38 31.49
N ILE A 152 -49.64 20.52 30.64
CA ILE A 152 -50.42 19.76 29.65
C ILE A 152 -51.33 18.75 30.35
N SER A 153 -50.83 18.05 31.38
CA SER A 153 -51.63 17.07 32.13
C SER A 153 -52.83 17.73 32.83
N GLU A 154 -52.62 18.92 33.43
CA GLU A 154 -53.68 19.73 34.03
C GLU A 154 -54.73 20.11 32.98
N LEU A 155 -54.30 20.66 31.83
CA LEU A 155 -55.20 21.06 30.74
C LEU A 155 -56.02 19.88 30.20
N ILE A 156 -55.39 18.71 30.04
CA ILE A 156 -56.06 17.47 29.64
C ILE A 156 -57.08 17.04 30.69
N SER A 157 -56.74 17.15 31.97
CA SER A 157 -57.63 16.79 33.07
C SER A 157 -58.84 17.72 33.17
N GLU A 158 -58.65 19.03 32.97
CA GLU A 158 -59.73 20.02 32.92
C GLU A 158 -60.69 19.72 31.77
N ARG A 159 -60.14 19.50 30.56
CA ARG A 159 -60.90 19.05 29.40
C ARG A 159 -61.71 17.79 29.71
N ASP A 160 -61.10 16.79 30.35
CA ASP A 160 -61.80 15.54 30.67
C ASP A 160 -62.90 15.71 31.73
N VAL A 161 -62.74 16.63 32.67
CA VAL A 161 -63.78 17.00 33.63
C VAL A 161 -64.93 17.73 32.93
N GLU A 162 -64.64 18.64 32.01
CA GLU A 162 -65.66 19.35 31.24
C GLU A 162 -66.43 18.43 30.28
N LEU A 163 -65.74 17.52 29.61
CA LEU A 163 -66.37 16.51 28.75
C LEU A 163 -67.31 15.58 29.53
N LYS A 164 -67.04 15.30 30.81
CA LYS A 164 -67.94 14.51 31.68
C LYS A 164 -69.19 15.28 32.14
N LYS A 165 -69.24 16.60 31.97
CA LYS A 165 -70.39 17.45 32.33
C LYS A 165 -71.38 17.63 31.18
N LEU A 166 -71.00 17.24 29.95
CA LEU A 166 -71.86 17.15 28.77
C LEU A 166 -72.56 15.78 28.73
#